data_AF-A0A2P2GU73-F1
#
_entry.id   AF-A0A2P2GU73-F1
#
_cell.length_a   1.000
_cell.length_b   1.000
_cell.length_c   1.000
_cell.angle_alpha   90.00
_cell.angle_beta   90.00
_cell.angle_gamma   90.00
#
_symmetry.space_group_name_H-M   'P 1'
#
loop_
_entity.id
_entity.type
_entity.pdbx_description
1 polymer ?
#
loop_
_entity_poly.entity_id
_entity_poly.type
_entity_poly.pdbx_seq_one_letter_code
_entity_poly.pdbx_strand_id
1 'polypeptide(L)'
;MVRRPGPGHPDVMGDRANIIVVRENGTHELYRTGWAVGIDLDLLDGPAVVLASLPELRQDGWWLDDAMARAGVLVDLGRRVLLFFAHEGPSTELRHRAAMLELIRERWPGWEVRRLYDGPAELRAYVGLDPEYVRCRDSGPDLAPFLAPDDDELAGPDPGGVVVTVGTARCHVAAGPFDHPVREGVSLLDRLADAPEHGVCRLHVGAGIHLVPERRRLAWWSLSPTPHADDVPALWPGWTVEFWQDDWKRHAGACGRFSPAPFGAGAEARSAVLTEARERRAARAGHRALVTRLRTTPARPQAG
;
A
#
# COMPACT_ATOMS: atom_id res chain seq x y z
N MET A 1 7.93 -21.40 -20.21
CA MET A 1 8.44 -20.14 -20.79
C MET A 1 7.23 -19.37 -21.31
N VAL A 2 6.62 -18.52 -20.48
CA VAL A 2 5.40 -17.77 -20.84
C VAL A 2 5.83 -16.38 -21.30
N ARG A 3 5.57 -16.05 -22.57
CA ARG A 3 5.91 -14.75 -23.17
C ARG A 3 4.97 -13.66 -22.66
N ARG A 4 5.52 -12.46 -22.40
CA ARG A 4 4.76 -11.22 -22.17
C ARG A 4 3.74 -11.00 -23.31
N PRO A 5 2.46 -10.70 -23.03
CA PRO A 5 1.52 -10.26 -24.06
C PRO A 5 1.91 -8.86 -24.55
N GLY A 6 1.77 -8.60 -25.85
CA GLY A 6 2.02 -7.28 -26.46
C GLY A 6 0.97 -6.23 -26.08
N PRO A 7 1.24 -4.93 -26.31
CA PRO A 7 0.39 -3.84 -25.90
C PRO A 7 -0.80 -3.73 -26.86
N GLY A 8 -2.00 -4.08 -26.39
CA GLY A 8 -3.16 -4.16 -27.27
C GLY A 8 -4.49 -4.41 -26.56
N HIS A 9 -4.78 -3.68 -25.49
CA HIS A 9 -6.14 -3.35 -25.04
C HIS A 9 -6.02 -2.19 -24.04
N PRO A 10 -6.84 -1.13 -24.10
CA PRO A 10 -6.92 -0.16 -23.02
C PRO A 10 -7.63 -0.84 -21.85
N ASP A 11 -6.86 -1.63 -21.10
CA ASP A 11 -7.26 -2.18 -19.81
C ASP A 11 -7.37 -0.98 -18.87
N VAL A 12 -8.58 -0.66 -18.42
CA VAL A 12 -8.84 0.34 -17.37
C VAL A 12 -7.83 0.07 -16.26
N MET A 13 -6.99 1.07 -15.95
CA MET A 13 -5.83 1.00 -15.05
C MET A 13 -6.21 0.27 -13.76
N GLY A 14 -5.95 -1.04 -13.74
CA GLY A 14 -6.82 -1.98 -13.05
C GLY A 14 -6.47 -2.18 -11.59
N ASP A 15 -7.50 -2.09 -10.76
CA ASP A 15 -7.53 -2.42 -9.34
C ASP A 15 -7.16 -3.89 -9.08
N ARG A 16 -5.86 -4.24 -9.13
CA ARG A 16 -5.41 -5.65 -9.22
C ARG A 16 -4.52 -6.07 -8.07
N ALA A 17 -4.71 -7.32 -7.62
CA ALA A 17 -3.89 -7.91 -6.56
C ALA A 17 -3.47 -9.35 -6.84
N ASN A 18 -2.28 -9.70 -6.35
CA ASN A 18 -1.78 -11.07 -6.28
C ASN A 18 -2.31 -11.74 -5.00
N ILE A 19 -2.96 -12.89 -5.11
CA ILE A 19 -3.40 -13.70 -3.95
C ILE A 19 -2.70 -15.05 -4.02
N ILE A 20 -1.92 -15.38 -3.00
CA ILE A 20 -1.10 -16.59 -2.94
C ILE A 20 -1.61 -17.46 -1.80
N VAL A 21 -1.75 -18.76 -2.06
CA VAL A 21 -2.01 -19.75 -1.02
C VAL A 21 -0.91 -20.78 -1.02
N VAL A 22 -0.19 -20.89 0.10
CA VAL A 22 0.80 -21.95 0.33
C VAL A 22 0.08 -23.08 1.07
N ARG A 23 0.02 -24.25 0.44
CA ARG A 23 -0.56 -25.48 0.98
C ARG A 23 0.35 -26.08 2.06
N GLU A 24 -0.21 -26.96 2.88
CA GLU A 24 0.54 -27.63 3.98
C GLU A 24 1.73 -28.46 3.48
N ASN A 25 1.68 -28.95 2.23
CA ASN A 25 2.78 -29.66 1.58
C ASN A 25 3.86 -28.73 0.98
N GLY A 26 3.75 -27.42 1.17
CA GLY A 26 4.69 -26.41 0.68
C GLY A 26 4.46 -25.96 -0.77
N THR A 27 3.52 -26.55 -1.51
CA THR A 27 3.18 -26.05 -2.87
C THR A 27 2.36 -24.77 -2.77
N HIS A 28 2.54 -23.84 -3.71
CA HIS A 28 1.76 -22.60 -3.74
C HIS A 28 0.86 -22.50 -4.98
N GLU A 29 -0.25 -21.79 -4.81
CA GLU A 29 -1.18 -21.43 -5.87
C GLU A 29 -1.25 -19.90 -5.97
N LEU A 30 -1.30 -19.38 -7.20
CA LEU A 30 -1.39 -17.95 -7.49
C LEU A 30 -2.73 -17.64 -8.14
N TYR A 31 -3.44 -16.69 -7.54
CA TYR A 31 -4.69 -16.13 -8.02
C TYR A 31 -4.55 -14.62 -8.22
N ARG A 32 -5.46 -14.06 -9.01
CA ARG A 32 -5.59 -12.62 -9.21
C ARG A 32 -7.03 -12.17 -9.05
N THR A 33 -7.18 -10.99 -8.47
CA THR A 33 -8.45 -10.29 -8.34
C THR A 33 -8.38 -8.92 -9.01
N GLY A 34 -9.53 -8.43 -9.48
CA GLY A 34 -9.75 -7.05 -9.95
C GLY A 34 -10.41 -6.16 -8.90
N TRP A 35 -10.23 -6.49 -7.61
CA TRP A 35 -10.82 -5.83 -6.43
C TRP A 35 -9.75 -5.64 -5.33
N ALA A 36 -8.65 -4.95 -5.62
CA ALA A 36 -7.50 -4.82 -4.74
C ALA A 36 -7.57 -3.65 -3.74
N VAL A 37 -8.18 -2.53 -4.10
CA VAL A 37 -8.46 -1.39 -3.22
C VAL A 37 -9.36 -1.90 -2.11
N GLY A 38 -8.97 -1.68 -0.86
CA GLY A 38 -9.68 -2.19 0.32
C GLY A 38 -9.57 -3.70 0.51
N ILE A 39 -8.58 -4.40 -0.08
CA ILE A 39 -8.41 -5.84 0.15
C ILE A 39 -8.13 -6.18 1.62
N ASP A 40 -7.53 -5.24 2.35
CA ASP A 40 -7.31 -5.35 3.78
C ASP A 40 -8.64 -5.52 4.54
N LEU A 41 -9.71 -4.84 4.12
CA LEU A 41 -11.06 -5.04 4.65
C LEU A 41 -11.62 -6.45 4.41
N ASP A 42 -11.29 -7.07 3.27
CA ASP A 42 -11.71 -8.46 2.99
C ASP A 42 -11.05 -9.45 3.98
N LEU A 43 -9.86 -9.12 4.50
CA LEU A 43 -9.19 -9.94 5.50
C LEU A 43 -9.96 -9.98 6.83
N LEU A 44 -10.88 -9.04 7.09
CA LEU A 44 -11.72 -9.07 8.28
C LEU A 44 -12.76 -10.19 8.27
N ASP A 45 -12.95 -10.88 7.16
CA ASP A 45 -13.82 -12.06 7.11
C ASP A 45 -13.15 -13.32 7.68
N GLY A 46 -11.83 -13.29 7.86
CA GLY A 46 -11.06 -14.40 8.42
C GLY A 46 -10.70 -15.47 7.39
N PRO A 47 -9.87 -16.45 7.79
CA PRO A 47 -9.23 -17.39 6.87
C PRO A 47 -10.23 -18.23 6.07
N ALA A 48 -11.28 -18.75 6.73
CA ALA A 48 -12.24 -19.64 6.08
C ALA A 48 -12.99 -18.96 4.92
N VAL A 49 -13.40 -17.70 5.11
CA VAL A 49 -14.15 -16.94 4.10
C VAL A 49 -13.22 -16.52 2.96
N VAL A 50 -12.00 -16.06 3.27
CA VAL A 50 -11.00 -15.72 2.25
C VAL A 50 -10.69 -16.93 1.37
N LEU A 51 -10.42 -18.10 1.97
CA LEU A 51 -10.15 -19.33 1.23
C LEU A 51 -11.36 -19.82 0.41
N ALA A 52 -12.57 -19.68 0.93
CA ALA A 52 -13.79 -20.03 0.20
C ALA A 52 -14.03 -19.15 -1.04
N SER A 53 -13.43 -17.96 -1.10
CA SER A 53 -13.56 -17.04 -2.24
C SER A 53 -12.61 -17.34 -3.41
N LEU A 54 -11.57 -18.15 -3.20
CA LEU A 54 -10.54 -18.43 -4.22
C LEU A 54 -11.09 -18.96 -5.56
N PRO A 55 -12.12 -19.83 -5.61
CA PRO A 55 -12.67 -20.32 -6.87
C PRO A 55 -13.28 -19.21 -7.75
N GLU A 56 -13.59 -18.04 -7.19
CA GLU A 56 -14.09 -16.88 -7.93
C GLU A 56 -12.95 -16.08 -8.60
N LEU A 57 -11.70 -16.33 -8.20
CA LEU A 57 -10.53 -15.58 -8.65
C LEU A 57 -9.92 -16.16 -9.92
N ARG A 58 -9.19 -15.31 -10.66
CA ARG A 58 -8.50 -15.75 -11.87
C ARG A 58 -7.22 -16.49 -11.51
N GLN A 59 -7.08 -17.73 -12.00
CA GLN A 59 -5.89 -18.56 -11.81
C GLN A 59 -5.21 -18.82 -13.15
N ASP A 60 -4.28 -17.95 -13.55
CA ASP A 60 -3.57 -18.04 -14.83
C ASP A 60 -2.04 -18.05 -14.71
N GLY A 61 -1.52 -18.13 -13.48
CA GLY A 61 -0.09 -18.26 -13.19
C GLY A 61 0.72 -16.99 -13.46
N TRP A 62 0.08 -15.87 -13.80
CA TRP A 62 0.78 -14.62 -14.07
C TRP A 62 0.88 -13.77 -12.80
N TRP A 63 2.11 -13.44 -12.39
CA TRP A 63 2.38 -12.47 -11.32
C TRP A 63 2.26 -11.03 -11.83
N LEU A 64 1.52 -10.21 -11.09
CA LEU A 64 1.55 -8.76 -11.25
C LEU A 64 2.86 -8.22 -10.68
N ASP A 65 3.49 -7.31 -11.42
CA ASP A 65 4.67 -6.58 -10.99
C ASP A 65 4.34 -5.45 -10.00
N ASP A 66 5.39 -4.80 -9.49
CA ASP A 66 5.32 -3.74 -8.49
C ASP A 66 4.55 -2.49 -8.99
N ALA A 67 4.40 -2.31 -10.31
CA ALA A 67 3.63 -1.21 -10.89
C ALA A 67 2.14 -1.58 -11.11
N MET A 68 1.85 -2.85 -11.39
CA MET A 68 0.51 -3.33 -11.69
C MET A 68 -0.28 -3.77 -10.44
N ALA A 69 0.40 -4.20 -9.38
CA ALA A 69 -0.22 -4.71 -8.16
C ALA A 69 -0.58 -3.57 -7.18
N ARG A 70 -1.87 -3.28 -7.01
CA ARG A 70 -2.37 -2.34 -5.99
C ARG A 70 -2.46 -2.95 -4.59
N ALA A 71 -2.45 -4.28 -4.50
CA ALA A 71 -2.38 -4.99 -3.24
C ALA A 71 -1.86 -6.42 -3.44
N GLY A 72 -1.64 -7.13 -2.34
CA GLY A 72 -1.30 -8.54 -2.37
C GLY A 72 -1.54 -9.23 -1.04
N VAL A 73 -1.87 -10.51 -1.09
CA VAL A 73 -2.15 -11.35 0.08
C VAL A 73 -1.46 -12.69 -0.11
N LEU A 74 -0.80 -13.20 0.93
CA LEU A 74 -0.34 -14.57 1.01
C LEU A 74 -0.87 -15.23 2.27
N VAL A 75 -1.44 -16.42 2.08
CA VAL A 75 -1.96 -17.28 3.15
C VAL A 75 -1.16 -18.57 3.16
N ASP A 76 -0.33 -18.76 4.19
CA ASP A 76 0.40 -20.00 4.42
C ASP A 76 -0.35 -20.90 5.41
N LEU A 77 -0.96 -21.96 4.88
CA LEU A 77 -1.80 -22.88 5.67
C LEU A 77 -0.97 -23.70 6.67
N GLY A 78 0.25 -24.10 6.29
CA GLY A 78 1.10 -24.94 7.12
C GLY A 78 1.70 -24.16 8.29
N ARG A 79 2.19 -22.96 8.03
CA ARG A 79 2.81 -22.09 9.05
C ARG A 79 1.82 -21.18 9.77
N ARG A 80 0.58 -21.09 9.28
CA ARG A 80 -0.44 -20.13 9.73
C ARG A 80 0.07 -18.69 9.67
N VAL A 81 0.57 -18.30 8.50
CA VAL A 81 1.06 -16.94 8.25
C VAL A 81 0.13 -16.23 7.27
N LEU A 82 -0.29 -15.02 7.61
CA LEU A 82 -0.96 -14.07 6.73
C LEU A 82 0.01 -12.92 6.46
N LEU A 83 0.44 -12.78 5.20
CA LEU A 83 1.18 -11.64 4.72
C LEU A 83 0.29 -10.80 3.81
N PHE A 84 0.37 -9.48 3.91
CA PHE A 84 -0.34 -8.61 2.97
C PHE A 84 0.32 -7.25 2.78
N PHE A 85 0.01 -6.62 1.65
CA PHE A 85 0.22 -5.20 1.43
C PHE A 85 -0.99 -4.62 0.69
N ALA A 86 -1.22 -3.33 0.84
CA ALA A 86 -2.22 -2.57 0.11
C ALA A 86 -1.66 -1.16 -0.12
N HIS A 87 -1.92 -0.58 -1.28
CA HIS A 87 -1.63 0.83 -1.57
C HIS A 87 -2.73 1.77 -1.09
N GLU A 88 -3.92 1.25 -0.86
CA GLU A 88 -5.11 2.00 -0.45
C GLU A 88 -5.95 1.19 0.54
N GLY A 89 -6.65 1.90 1.42
CA GLY A 89 -7.53 1.35 2.45
C GLY A 89 -7.09 1.69 3.87
N PRO A 90 -7.85 1.27 4.89
CA PRO A 90 -7.59 1.70 6.26
C PRO A 90 -6.24 1.28 6.83
N SER A 91 -5.59 0.25 6.27
CA SER A 91 -4.24 -0.12 6.69
C SER A 91 -3.17 0.90 6.26
N THR A 92 -3.40 1.73 5.24
CA THR A 92 -2.48 2.78 4.77
C THR A 92 -2.77 4.15 5.35
N GLU A 93 -3.85 4.30 6.13
CA GLU A 93 -4.28 5.57 6.72
C GLU A 93 -3.78 5.69 8.16
N LEU A 94 -3.17 6.82 8.50
CA LEU A 94 -2.53 6.99 9.81
C LEU A 94 -3.54 6.87 10.95
N ARG A 95 -4.78 7.36 10.76
CA ARG A 95 -5.84 7.28 11.76
C ARG A 95 -6.37 5.86 11.98
N HIS A 96 -6.47 5.05 10.94
CA HIS A 96 -7.16 3.75 10.99
C HIS A 96 -6.22 2.55 11.08
N ARG A 97 -4.94 2.69 10.70
CA ARG A 97 -3.98 1.59 10.59
C ARG A 97 -3.93 0.69 11.83
N ALA A 98 -3.80 1.29 13.01
CA ALA A 98 -3.69 0.52 14.24
C ALA A 98 -4.94 -0.33 14.50
N ALA A 99 -6.12 0.27 14.37
CA ALA A 99 -7.39 -0.44 14.52
C ALA A 99 -7.56 -1.54 13.46
N MET A 100 -7.21 -1.26 12.21
CA MET A 100 -7.26 -2.23 11.11
C MET A 100 -6.40 -3.46 11.40
N LEU A 101 -5.14 -3.27 11.79
CA LEU A 101 -4.23 -4.38 12.09
C LEU A 101 -4.66 -5.23 13.28
N GLU A 102 -5.19 -4.60 14.32
CA GLU A 102 -5.73 -5.33 15.47
C GLU A 102 -6.98 -6.13 15.10
N LEU A 103 -7.90 -5.54 14.32
CA LEU A 103 -9.09 -6.25 13.84
C LEU A 103 -8.73 -7.45 12.96
N ILE A 104 -7.73 -7.33 12.06
CA ILE A 104 -7.27 -8.50 11.28
C ILE A 104 -6.76 -9.60 12.21
N ARG A 105 -5.92 -9.26 13.21
CA ARG A 105 -5.39 -10.26 14.16
C ARG A 105 -6.49 -10.97 14.94
N GLU A 106 -7.55 -10.26 15.33
CA GLU A 106 -8.72 -10.86 15.99
C GLU A 106 -9.47 -11.84 15.07
N ARG A 107 -9.52 -11.57 13.77
CA ARG A 107 -10.21 -12.40 12.77
C ARG A 107 -9.36 -13.57 12.25
N TRP A 108 -8.07 -13.56 12.56
CA TRP A 108 -7.10 -14.60 12.20
C TRP A 108 -6.45 -15.21 13.46
N PRO A 109 -7.24 -15.87 14.33
CA PRO A 109 -6.74 -16.37 15.60
C PRO A 109 -5.70 -17.48 15.41
N GLY A 110 -4.55 -17.33 16.08
CA GLY A 110 -3.44 -18.29 15.98
C GLY A 110 -2.63 -18.19 14.69
N TRP A 111 -2.79 -17.11 13.93
CA TRP A 111 -1.97 -16.80 12.77
C TRP A 111 -0.96 -15.68 13.08
N GLU A 112 0.22 -15.76 12.45
CA GLU A 112 1.13 -14.63 12.36
C GLU A 112 0.62 -13.68 11.27
N VAL A 113 0.21 -12.46 11.65
CA VAL A 113 -0.26 -11.43 10.71
C VAL A 113 0.81 -10.38 10.53
N ARG A 114 1.31 -10.21 9.30
CA ARG A 114 2.34 -9.24 8.95
C ARG A 114 1.99 -8.46 7.70
N ARG A 115 2.39 -7.19 7.73
CA ARG A 115 2.43 -6.35 6.55
C ARG A 115 3.77 -6.45 5.85
N LEU A 116 3.72 -6.30 4.53
CA LEU A 116 4.89 -6.22 3.66
C LEU A 116 5.12 -4.78 3.22
N TYR A 117 6.38 -4.44 2.99
CA TYR A 117 6.81 -3.10 2.59
C TYR A 117 7.30 -3.10 1.15
N ASP A 118 7.86 -4.20 0.67
CA ASP A 118 8.42 -4.35 -0.67
C ASP A 118 7.50 -5.16 -1.59
N GLY A 119 6.19 -5.08 -1.31
CA GLY A 119 5.13 -5.45 -2.26
C GLY A 119 5.19 -6.90 -2.78
N PRO A 120 4.96 -7.10 -4.09
CA PRO A 120 5.03 -8.42 -4.74
C PRO A 120 6.39 -9.13 -4.59
N ALA A 121 7.49 -8.39 -4.49
CA ALA A 121 8.82 -8.98 -4.37
C ALA A 121 8.99 -9.78 -3.07
N GLU A 122 8.51 -9.24 -1.95
CA GLU A 122 8.48 -9.96 -0.66
C GLU A 122 7.60 -11.22 -0.71
N LEU A 123 6.45 -11.16 -1.41
CA LEU A 123 5.58 -12.34 -1.59
C LEU A 123 6.28 -13.45 -2.36
N ARG A 124 7.06 -13.11 -3.39
CA ARG A 124 7.84 -14.07 -4.18
C ARG A 124 8.98 -14.66 -3.40
N ALA A 125 9.74 -13.83 -2.71
CA ALA A 125 10.83 -14.28 -1.84
C ALA A 125 10.31 -15.27 -0.79
N TYR A 126 9.13 -15.03 -0.21
CA TYR A 126 8.53 -15.95 0.77
C TYR A 126 8.29 -17.35 0.22
N VAL A 127 7.84 -17.49 -1.03
CA VAL A 127 7.60 -18.79 -1.68
C VAL A 127 8.85 -19.37 -2.37
N GLY A 128 10.03 -18.81 -2.11
CA GLY A 128 11.31 -19.26 -2.67
C GLY A 128 11.49 -18.94 -4.15
N LEU A 129 10.76 -17.94 -4.67
CA LEU A 129 10.89 -17.45 -6.04
C LEU A 129 11.74 -16.19 -6.10
N ASP A 130 12.39 -15.98 -7.24
CA ASP A 130 13.21 -14.78 -7.49
C ASP A 130 12.36 -13.49 -7.43
N PRO A 131 12.63 -12.56 -6.50
CA PRO A 131 11.92 -11.28 -6.39
C PRO A 131 12.14 -10.37 -7.60
N GLU A 132 13.24 -10.52 -8.35
CA GLU A 132 13.53 -9.61 -9.48
C GLU A 132 12.51 -9.72 -10.62
N TYR A 133 11.79 -10.84 -10.71
CA TYR A 133 10.77 -11.07 -11.74
C TYR A 133 9.61 -10.06 -11.73
N VAL A 134 9.27 -9.51 -10.56
CA VAL A 134 8.15 -8.56 -10.39
C VAL A 134 8.62 -7.11 -10.30
N ARG A 135 9.92 -6.86 -10.47
CA ARG A 135 10.43 -5.50 -10.45
C ARG A 135 10.08 -4.77 -11.73
N CYS A 136 9.50 -3.59 -11.58
CA CYS A 136 9.30 -2.65 -12.68
C CYS A 136 10.35 -1.53 -12.58
N ARG A 137 11.33 -1.55 -13.48
CA ARG A 137 12.43 -0.56 -13.51
C ARG A 137 12.21 0.57 -14.52
N ASP A 138 11.13 0.51 -15.28
CA ASP A 138 10.85 1.44 -16.37
C ASP A 138 10.16 2.74 -15.89
N SER A 139 9.89 2.85 -14.58
CA SER A 139 9.32 4.05 -13.96
C SER A 139 10.44 4.96 -13.44
N GLY A 140 10.63 6.12 -14.08
CA GLY A 140 11.42 7.20 -13.50
C GLY A 140 10.73 7.78 -12.26
N PRO A 141 11.47 8.50 -11.38
CA PRO A 141 10.86 9.11 -10.21
C PRO A 141 9.82 10.16 -10.63
N ASP A 142 8.62 10.06 -10.07
CA ASP A 142 7.63 11.13 -10.20
C ASP A 142 7.99 12.29 -9.26
N LEU A 143 8.12 13.50 -9.82
CA LEU A 143 8.49 14.70 -9.07
C LEU A 143 7.23 15.33 -8.48
N ALA A 144 6.79 14.80 -7.35
CA ALA A 144 5.59 15.31 -6.69
C ALA A 144 5.77 16.76 -6.24
N PRO A 145 4.81 17.68 -6.52
CA PRO A 145 4.92 19.08 -6.13
C PRO A 145 4.92 19.25 -4.61
N PHE A 146 5.54 20.33 -4.12
CA PHE A 146 5.35 20.77 -2.73
C PHE A 146 4.07 21.60 -2.64
N LEU A 147 3.24 21.27 -1.64
CA LEU A 147 1.92 21.82 -1.45
C LEU A 147 1.96 22.98 -0.46
N ALA A 148 1.18 24.02 -0.73
CA ALA A 148 0.98 25.11 0.22
C ALA A 148 0.13 24.64 1.42
N PRO A 149 0.20 25.28 2.60
CA PRO A 149 -0.60 24.88 3.77
C PRO A 149 -2.11 24.92 3.56
N ASP A 150 -2.59 25.75 2.63
CA ASP A 150 -4.00 25.95 2.27
C ASP A 150 -4.42 25.22 0.98
N ASP A 151 -3.57 24.31 0.47
CA ASP A 151 -3.86 23.53 -0.72
C ASP A 151 -5.03 22.55 -0.50
N ASP A 152 -5.96 22.48 -1.47
CA ASP A 152 -7.15 21.64 -1.41
C ASP A 152 -6.81 20.14 -1.33
N GLU A 153 -5.64 19.70 -1.84
CA GLU A 153 -5.17 18.31 -1.71
C GLU A 153 -4.94 17.91 -0.24
N LEU A 154 -4.77 18.89 0.65
CA LEU A 154 -4.55 18.68 2.09
C LEU A 154 -5.83 18.76 2.92
N ALA A 155 -6.99 19.07 2.31
CA ALA A 155 -8.25 19.28 3.02
C ALA A 155 -8.86 17.97 3.57
N GLY A 156 -8.44 16.82 3.04
CA GLY A 156 -8.88 15.50 3.47
C GLY A 156 -8.39 15.12 4.88
N PRO A 157 -9.04 14.16 5.55
CA PRO A 157 -8.70 13.85 6.93
C PRO A 157 -7.43 12.97 7.07
N ASP A 158 -7.08 12.22 6.03
CA ASP A 158 -5.80 11.50 5.82
C ASP A 158 -5.27 11.89 4.43
N PRO A 159 -4.73 13.11 4.26
CA PRO A 159 -4.31 13.57 2.94
C PRO A 159 -3.11 12.74 2.46
N GLY A 160 -3.07 12.47 1.16
CA GLY A 160 -2.01 11.69 0.50
C GLY A 160 -0.69 12.44 0.38
N GLY A 161 -0.29 13.19 1.40
CA GLY A 161 0.96 13.96 1.43
C GLY A 161 2.14 13.19 2.00
N VAL A 162 3.34 13.73 1.79
CA VAL A 162 4.60 13.29 2.40
C VAL A 162 5.17 14.46 3.19
N VAL A 163 5.25 14.30 4.52
CA VAL A 163 5.87 15.34 5.37
C VAL A 163 7.39 15.28 5.26
N VAL A 164 8.02 16.39 4.94
CA VAL A 164 9.49 16.50 4.86
C VAL A 164 9.96 17.50 5.90
N THR A 165 10.75 17.04 6.88
CA THR A 165 11.35 17.91 7.89
C THR A 165 12.86 18.05 7.67
N VAL A 166 13.38 19.25 7.87
CA VAL A 166 14.82 19.55 7.76
C VAL A 166 15.34 20.09 9.08
N GLY A 167 16.17 19.28 9.74
CA GLY A 167 16.60 19.49 11.12
C GLY A 167 15.39 19.60 12.06
N THR A 168 15.43 20.57 12.97
CA THR A 168 14.31 20.92 13.86
C THR A 168 13.60 22.21 13.43
N ALA A 169 14.00 22.80 12.31
CA ALA A 169 13.64 24.16 11.93
C ALA A 169 12.50 24.20 10.92
N ARG A 170 12.58 23.39 9.85
CA ARG A 170 11.70 23.50 8.69
C ARG A 170 10.82 22.27 8.50
N CYS A 171 9.62 22.51 7.99
CA CYS A 171 8.65 21.49 7.66
C CYS A 171 7.97 21.84 6.34
N HIS A 172 7.90 20.88 5.43
CA HIS A 172 7.28 20.97 4.12
C HIS A 172 6.37 19.76 3.91
N VAL A 173 5.44 19.86 2.97
CA VAL A 173 4.59 18.74 2.56
C VAL A 173 4.64 18.63 1.05
N ALA A 174 5.08 17.48 0.55
CA ALA A 174 4.96 17.13 -0.86
C ALA A 174 3.66 16.37 -1.09
N ALA A 175 3.10 16.43 -2.30
CA ALA A 175 2.08 15.48 -2.71
C ALA A 175 2.68 14.06 -2.70
N GLY A 176 1.86 13.05 -2.50
CA GLY A 176 2.28 11.64 -2.48
C GLY A 176 1.46 10.73 -3.40
N PRO A 177 1.05 11.15 -4.62
CA PRO A 177 0.09 10.38 -5.38
C PRO A 177 0.66 9.06 -5.92
N PHE A 178 1.97 8.96 -6.19
CA PHE A 178 2.54 7.79 -6.88
C PHE A 178 3.91 7.33 -6.37
N ASP A 179 4.86 8.25 -6.16
CA ASP A 179 6.21 7.93 -5.67
C ASP A 179 6.59 8.71 -4.42
N HIS A 180 7.47 8.12 -3.61
CA HIS A 180 8.02 8.77 -2.44
C HIS A 180 9.15 9.74 -2.85
N PRO A 181 9.12 11.03 -2.47
CA PRO A 181 10.14 12.03 -2.83
C PRO A 181 11.59 11.68 -2.41
N VAL A 182 11.77 10.68 -1.54
CA VAL A 182 13.09 10.18 -1.16
C VAL A 182 13.86 9.61 -2.35
N ARG A 183 13.13 9.16 -3.39
CA ARG A 183 13.68 8.62 -4.65
C ARG A 183 14.27 9.68 -5.57
N GLU A 184 14.07 10.97 -5.28
CA GLU A 184 14.74 12.05 -6.00
C GLU A 184 16.25 12.08 -5.69
N GLY A 185 16.65 11.53 -4.54
CA GLY A 185 18.02 11.61 -4.09
C GLY A 185 18.38 13.00 -3.60
N VAL A 186 19.67 13.33 -3.68
CA VAL A 186 20.21 14.61 -3.20
C VAL A 186 19.59 15.86 -3.85
N SER A 187 19.01 15.75 -5.05
CA SER A 187 18.34 16.87 -5.73
C SER A 187 17.07 17.35 -5.01
N LEU A 188 16.51 16.53 -4.12
CA LEU A 188 15.41 16.94 -3.24
C LEU A 188 15.79 18.17 -2.41
N LEU A 189 17.06 18.29 -2.01
CA LEU A 189 17.54 19.41 -1.20
C LEU A 189 17.43 20.76 -1.92
N ASP A 190 17.64 20.77 -3.23
CA ASP A 190 17.52 21.98 -4.05
C ASP A 190 16.07 22.45 -4.13
N ARG A 191 15.13 21.50 -4.29
CA ARG A 191 13.69 21.80 -4.32
C ARG A 191 13.17 22.32 -2.98
N LEU A 192 13.74 21.85 -1.88
CA LEU A 192 13.38 22.31 -0.53
C LEU A 192 13.82 23.76 -0.24
N ALA A 193 14.66 24.37 -1.08
CA ALA A 193 15.06 25.76 -0.91
C ALA A 193 13.89 26.74 -1.13
N ASP A 194 13.04 26.45 -2.11
CA ASP A 194 11.92 27.32 -2.53
C ASP A 194 10.54 26.71 -2.18
N ALA A 195 10.50 25.58 -1.47
CA ALA A 195 9.27 24.89 -1.12
C ALA A 195 8.43 25.65 -0.06
N PRO A 196 7.08 25.66 -0.17
CA PRO A 196 6.21 26.21 0.86
C PRO A 196 6.48 25.62 2.24
N GLU A 197 6.54 26.48 3.26
CA GLU A 197 6.78 26.08 4.65
C GLU A 197 5.47 25.93 5.43
N HIS A 198 5.38 24.84 6.21
CA HIS A 198 4.20 24.48 7.01
C HIS A 198 4.35 24.80 8.50
N GLY A 199 5.54 25.23 8.93
CA GLY A 199 5.84 25.44 10.35
C GLY A 199 5.80 24.12 11.14
N VAL A 200 4.63 23.74 11.67
CA VAL A 200 4.41 22.43 12.32
C VAL A 200 3.31 21.69 11.57
N CYS A 201 3.66 20.56 10.95
CA CYS A 201 2.69 19.72 10.26
C CYS A 201 1.87 18.91 11.28
N ARG A 202 0.55 19.13 11.26
CA ARG A 202 -0.46 18.42 12.08
C ARG A 202 -1.34 17.47 11.28
N LEU A 203 -1.02 17.26 10.01
CA LEU A 203 -1.76 16.39 9.10
C LEU A 203 -1.51 14.92 9.41
N HIS A 204 -2.50 14.06 9.11
CA HIS A 204 -2.39 12.61 9.21
C HIS A 204 -1.83 12.00 7.91
N VAL A 205 -0.67 12.47 7.49
CA VAL A 205 -0.02 12.02 6.24
C VAL A 205 0.44 10.56 6.32
N GLY A 206 0.45 9.89 5.18
CA GLY A 206 0.81 8.47 5.05
C GLY A 206 2.31 8.19 4.90
N ALA A 207 3.16 9.20 4.77
CA ALA A 207 4.61 9.02 4.58
C ALA A 207 5.40 10.23 5.08
N GLY A 208 6.72 10.07 5.24
CA GLY A 208 7.57 11.20 5.59
C GLY A 208 9.08 10.98 5.45
N ILE A 209 9.80 12.10 5.43
CA ILE A 209 11.27 12.19 5.38
C ILE A 209 11.75 13.12 6.50
N HIS A 210 12.76 12.68 7.23
CA HIS A 210 13.51 13.49 8.17
C HIS A 210 14.94 13.66 7.69
N LEU A 211 15.33 14.89 7.35
CA LEU A 211 16.66 15.26 6.86
C LEU A 211 17.45 15.97 7.96
N VAL A 212 18.71 15.58 8.14
CA VAL A 212 19.68 16.29 8.99
C VAL A 212 20.92 16.59 8.14
N PRO A 213 20.91 17.68 7.35
CA PRO A 213 21.97 17.98 6.38
C PRO A 213 23.36 18.13 7.00
N GLU A 214 23.46 18.70 8.20
CA GLU A 214 24.73 18.93 8.89
C GLU A 214 25.45 17.63 9.22
N ARG A 215 24.69 16.53 9.36
CA ARG A 215 25.21 15.18 9.64
C ARG A 215 25.10 14.25 8.43
N ARG A 216 24.57 14.73 7.30
CA ARG A 216 24.21 13.92 6.13
C ARG A 216 23.42 12.67 6.54
N ARG A 217 22.40 12.85 7.36
CA ARG A 217 21.51 11.76 7.77
C ARG A 217 20.13 11.97 7.18
N LEU A 218 19.55 10.89 6.66
CA LEU A 218 18.20 10.83 6.18
C LEU A 218 17.52 9.63 6.82
N ALA A 219 16.31 9.85 7.31
CA ALA A 219 15.39 8.78 7.63
C ALA A 219 14.07 8.99 6.91
N TRP A 220 13.40 7.91 6.54
CA TRP A 220 12.12 7.98 5.86
C TRP A 220 11.20 6.82 6.23
N TRP A 221 9.90 6.99 6.06
CA TRP A 221 8.87 5.99 6.41
C TRP A 221 7.66 6.14 5.49
N SER A 222 6.90 5.06 5.34
CA SER A 222 5.69 5.01 4.51
C SER A 222 4.70 3.98 5.08
N LEU A 223 3.43 4.36 5.12
CA LEU A 223 2.32 3.45 5.46
C LEU A 223 1.87 2.62 4.26
N SER A 224 2.28 2.99 3.05
CA SER A 224 2.09 2.23 1.81
C SER A 224 3.33 1.39 1.49
N PRO A 225 3.20 0.27 0.77
CA PRO A 225 4.36 -0.45 0.28
C PRO A 225 5.24 0.49 -0.55
N THR A 226 6.54 0.41 -0.35
CA THR A 226 7.56 1.14 -1.10
C THR A 226 8.51 0.13 -1.73
N PRO A 227 8.16 -0.41 -2.90
CA PRO A 227 9.08 -1.23 -3.67
C PRO A 227 10.41 -0.51 -3.88
N HIS A 228 11.50 -1.28 -3.97
CA HIS A 228 12.85 -0.72 -4.20
C HIS A 228 13.34 0.21 -3.07
N ALA A 229 12.91 -0.03 -1.82
CA ALA A 229 13.41 0.69 -0.65
C ALA A 229 14.94 0.56 -0.49
N ASP A 230 15.49 -0.61 -0.84
CA ASP A 230 16.92 -0.91 -0.76
C ASP A 230 17.77 -0.15 -1.78
N ASP A 231 17.16 0.40 -2.83
CA ASP A 231 17.85 1.22 -3.84
C ASP A 231 18.04 2.68 -3.37
N VAL A 232 17.26 3.14 -2.38
CA VAL A 232 17.25 4.54 -1.92
C VAL A 232 18.63 5.03 -1.43
N PRO A 233 19.43 4.26 -0.65
CA PRO A 233 20.76 4.69 -0.25
C PRO A 233 21.69 5.08 -1.40
N ALA A 234 21.57 4.42 -2.57
CA ALA A 234 22.39 4.73 -3.74
C ALA A 234 22.07 6.11 -4.34
N LEU A 235 20.86 6.65 -4.11
CA LEU A 235 20.41 7.95 -4.57
C LEU A 235 20.89 9.10 -3.67
N TRP A 236 21.43 8.77 -2.48
CA TRP A 236 21.92 9.71 -1.48
C TRP A 236 23.41 9.50 -1.18
N PRO A 237 24.30 9.74 -2.16
CA PRO A 237 25.73 9.47 -1.99
C PRO A 237 26.33 10.26 -0.83
N GLY A 238 27.00 9.54 0.08
CA GLY A 238 27.64 10.12 1.26
C GLY A 238 26.69 10.46 2.40
N TRP A 239 25.43 10.03 2.34
CA TRP A 239 24.47 10.12 3.44
C TRP A 239 24.30 8.76 4.13
N THR A 240 23.98 8.80 5.43
CA THR A 240 23.40 7.65 6.12
C THR A 240 21.89 7.67 5.91
N VAL A 241 21.38 6.70 5.18
CA VAL A 241 19.95 6.52 4.90
C VAL A 241 19.38 5.39 5.76
N GLU A 242 18.28 5.65 6.46
CA GLU A 242 17.56 4.66 7.26
C GLU A 242 16.09 4.61 6.85
N PHE A 243 15.58 3.43 6.51
CA PHE A 243 14.16 3.21 6.31
C PHE A 243 13.50 2.78 7.63
N TRP A 244 12.62 3.62 8.16
CA TRP A 244 11.88 3.39 9.41
C TRP A 244 10.57 2.65 9.21
N GLN A 245 10.32 2.08 8.02
CA GLN A 245 9.10 1.35 7.73
C GLN A 245 7.85 2.20 7.97
N ASP A 246 7.01 1.86 8.95
CA ASP A 246 5.81 2.59 9.33
C ASP A 246 5.93 3.37 10.65
N ASP A 247 7.15 3.51 11.21
CA ASP A 247 7.40 4.16 12.49
C ASP A 247 7.41 5.70 12.38
N TRP A 248 6.25 6.25 12.05
CA TRP A 248 6.02 7.70 11.99
C TRP A 248 6.21 8.38 13.36
N LYS A 249 6.05 7.64 14.47
CA LYS A 249 6.24 8.15 15.83
C LYS A 249 7.70 8.51 16.08
N ARG A 250 8.63 7.73 15.53
CA ARG A 250 10.05 8.07 15.52
C ARG A 250 10.33 9.38 14.78
N HIS A 251 9.62 9.66 13.68
CA HIS A 251 9.70 10.97 13.00
C HIS A 251 9.19 12.11 13.87
N ALA A 252 8.02 11.94 14.49
CA ALA A 252 7.46 12.95 15.37
C ALA A 252 8.41 13.27 16.55
N GLY A 253 9.02 12.24 17.15
CA GLY A 253 9.98 12.40 18.24
C GLY A 253 11.34 13.00 17.83
N ALA A 254 11.74 12.91 16.56
CA ALA A 254 13.06 13.34 16.10
C ALA A 254 13.18 14.84 15.82
N CYS A 255 12.09 15.50 15.39
CA CYS A 255 12.16 16.88 14.86
C CYS A 255 11.31 17.92 15.62
N GLY A 256 10.23 17.49 16.30
CA GLY A 256 9.25 18.41 16.92
C GLY A 256 8.42 19.25 15.93
N ARG A 257 8.63 19.09 14.61
CA ARG A 257 7.92 19.81 13.54
C ARG A 257 6.87 18.97 12.84
N PHE A 258 6.89 17.67 13.05
CA PHE A 258 5.83 16.75 12.67
C PHE A 258 5.11 16.27 13.94
N SER A 259 3.84 16.63 14.09
CA SER A 259 3.01 16.27 15.22
C SER A 259 1.57 16.14 14.75
N PRO A 260 1.19 14.99 14.14
CA PRO A 260 -0.18 14.73 13.72
C PRO A 260 -1.17 15.10 14.83
N ALA A 261 -2.30 15.69 14.45
CA ALA A 261 -3.35 16.00 15.40
C ALA A 261 -3.79 14.73 16.15
N PRO A 262 -4.20 14.83 17.42
CA PRO A 262 -4.83 13.71 18.09
C PRO A 262 -6.09 13.28 17.32
N PHE A 263 -6.24 11.99 17.07
CA PHE A 263 -7.44 11.39 16.47
C PHE A 263 -8.07 10.40 17.45
N GLY A 264 -9.39 10.20 17.32
CA GLY A 264 -10.19 9.36 18.20
C GLY A 264 -9.59 7.97 18.38
N ALA A 265 -9.07 7.70 19.57
CA ALA A 265 -8.35 6.47 19.88
C ALA A 265 -9.29 5.25 19.84
N GLY A 266 -8.78 4.15 19.28
CA GLY A 266 -9.28 2.78 19.43
C GLY A 266 -10.70 2.50 18.91
N ALA A 267 -11.72 2.97 19.63
CA ALA A 267 -13.12 2.59 19.41
C ALA A 267 -13.74 3.27 18.18
N GLU A 268 -13.50 4.58 18.00
CA GLU A 268 -13.99 5.31 16.82
C GLU A 268 -13.35 4.79 15.54
N ALA A 269 -12.02 4.67 15.53
CA ALA A 269 -11.27 4.10 14.41
C ALA A 269 -11.73 2.66 14.09
N ARG A 270 -11.95 1.81 15.11
CA ARG A 270 -12.54 0.48 14.89
C ARG A 270 -13.92 0.54 14.26
N SER A 271 -14.78 1.40 14.78
CA SER A 271 -16.16 1.53 14.28
C SER A 271 -16.17 1.97 12.81
N ALA A 272 -15.31 2.92 12.44
CA ALA A 272 -15.13 3.37 11.06
C ALA A 272 -14.71 2.21 10.14
N VAL A 273 -13.61 1.52 10.50
CA VAL A 273 -13.11 0.36 9.75
C VAL A 273 -14.18 -0.73 9.59
N LEU A 274 -14.90 -1.06 10.66
CA LEU A 274 -15.95 -2.08 10.62
C LEU A 274 -17.16 -1.65 9.76
N THR A 275 -17.44 -0.35 9.70
CA THR A 275 -18.50 0.20 8.85
C THR A 275 -18.10 0.08 7.38
N GLU A 276 -16.90 0.53 7.03
CA GLU A 276 -16.36 0.40 5.67
C GLU A 276 -16.28 -1.07 5.22
N ALA A 277 -15.89 -1.97 6.12
CA ALA A 277 -15.89 -3.42 5.85
C ALA A 277 -17.29 -3.96 5.53
N ARG A 278 -18.36 -3.44 6.16
CA ARG A 278 -19.74 -3.86 5.85
C ARG A 278 -20.17 -3.34 4.48
N GLU A 279 -19.87 -2.08 4.19
CA GLU A 279 -20.16 -1.45 2.90
C GLU A 279 -19.47 -2.19 1.75
N ARG A 280 -18.19 -2.53 1.94
CA ARG A 280 -17.43 -3.33 0.98
C ARG A 280 -18.07 -4.71 0.73
N ARG A 281 -18.46 -5.43 1.79
CA ARG A 281 -19.14 -6.73 1.64
C ARG A 281 -20.43 -6.60 0.84
N ALA A 282 -21.22 -5.56 1.11
CA ALA A 282 -22.45 -5.28 0.38
C ALA A 282 -22.17 -5.00 -1.11
N ALA A 283 -21.14 -4.19 -1.41
CA ALA A 283 -20.72 -3.91 -2.78
C ALA A 283 -20.27 -5.18 -3.52
N ARG A 284 -19.45 -6.04 -2.89
CA ARG A 284 -19.02 -7.32 -3.49
C ARG A 284 -20.20 -8.27 -3.72
N ALA A 285 -21.12 -8.37 -2.77
CA ALA A 285 -22.34 -9.18 -2.92
C ALA A 285 -23.20 -8.68 -4.10
N GLY A 286 -23.38 -7.36 -4.22
CA GLY A 286 -24.09 -6.74 -5.35
C GLY A 286 -23.42 -7.03 -6.70
N HIS A 287 -22.10 -6.89 -6.78
CA HIS A 287 -21.35 -7.19 -8.00
C HIS A 287 -21.46 -8.67 -8.40
N ARG A 288 -21.32 -9.60 -7.45
CA ARG A 288 -21.51 -11.04 -7.71
C ARG A 288 -22.90 -11.36 -8.25
N ALA A 289 -23.93 -10.75 -7.68
CA ALA A 289 -25.30 -10.92 -8.15
C ALA A 289 -25.47 -10.42 -9.60
N LEU A 290 -24.87 -9.28 -9.93
CA LEU A 290 -24.90 -8.72 -11.29
C LEU A 290 -24.18 -9.64 -12.30
N VAL A 291 -22.95 -10.08 -11.99
CA VAL A 291 -22.17 -10.98 -12.86
C VAL A 291 -22.91 -12.30 -13.08
N THR A 292 -23.53 -12.85 -12.03
CA THR A 292 -24.34 -14.07 -12.15
C THR A 292 -25.53 -13.87 -13.08
N ARG A 293 -26.28 -12.77 -12.93
CA ARG A 293 -27.42 -12.44 -13.81
C ARG A 293 -27.01 -12.30 -15.28
N LEU A 294 -25.89 -11.63 -15.55
CA LEU A 294 -25.36 -11.47 -16.91
C LEU A 294 -24.99 -12.81 -17.54
N ARG A 295 -24.43 -13.75 -16.77
CA ARG A 295 -24.10 -15.11 -17.24
C ARG A 295 -25.34 -15.98 -17.48
N THR A 296 -26.43 -15.76 -16.75
CA THR A 296 -27.66 -16.56 -16.86
C THR A 296 -28.69 -15.99 -17.84
N THR A 297 -28.44 -14.83 -18.45
CA THR A 297 -29.37 -14.25 -19.43
C THR A 297 -29.22 -15.00 -20.76
N PRO A 298 -30.26 -15.70 -21.26
CA PRO A 298 -30.16 -16.46 -22.51
C PRO A 298 -29.88 -15.50 -23.68
N ALA A 299 -28.93 -15.89 -24.53
CA ALA A 299 -28.65 -15.17 -25.78
C ALA A 299 -29.95 -15.06 -26.59
N ARG A 300 -30.33 -13.83 -26.93
CA ARG A 300 -31.47 -13.55 -27.81
C ARG A 300 -31.27 -14.36 -29.11
N PRO A 301 -32.25 -15.17 -29.55
CA PRO A 301 -32.12 -15.85 -30.83
C PRO A 301 -31.98 -14.79 -31.91
N GLN A 302 -30.93 -14.88 -32.72
CA GLN A 302 -30.83 -14.09 -33.95
C GLN A 302 -31.98 -14.55 -34.85
N ALA A 303 -33.01 -13.70 -34.97
CA ALA A 303 -34.02 -13.86 -36.00
C ALA A 303 -33.34 -13.61 -37.36
N GLY A 304 -33.47 -14.60 -38.24
CA GLY A 304 -32.91 -14.59 -39.60
C GLY A 304 -33.65 -13.70 -40.57
#